data_AF-A0A8B7GDB4-F1
#
_entry.id   AF-A0A8B7GDB4-F1
#
_cell.length_a   1.000
_cell.length_b   1.000
_cell.length_c   1.000
_cell.angle_alpha   90.00
_cell.angle_beta   90.00
_cell.angle_gamma   90.00
#
_symmetry.space_group_name_H-M   'P 1'
#
loop_
_entity.id
_entity.type
_entity.pdbx_description
1 polymer ?
#
loop_
_entity_poly.entity_id
_entity_poly.type
_entity_poly.pdbx_seq_one_letter_code
_entity_poly.pdbx_strand_id
1 'polypeptide(L)'
;MNTFLLFAFCLLGAWAGLAEGVTVQDGDFSFSLESVKKLKGLREPQESRIGKFWKLKPMDGESVVPVLCNNSKFPEELKPVCKEPNAQEILDRLEAIAEDPNTCEICAYAACTGC
;
A
#
# COMPACT_ATOMS: atom_id res chain seq x y z
N MET A 1 36.41 -16.79 25.68
CA MET A 1 36.13 -15.41 25.23
C MET A 1 35.24 -15.37 23.98
N ASN A 2 35.41 -16.28 23.00
CA ASN A 2 34.59 -16.31 21.77
C ASN A 2 33.12 -16.71 21.96
N THR A 3 32.79 -17.55 22.93
CA THR A 3 31.41 -18.03 23.13
C THR A 3 30.47 -16.90 23.58
N PHE A 4 30.94 -16.00 24.44
CA PHE A 4 30.17 -14.82 24.86
C PHE A 4 29.90 -13.86 23.70
N LEU A 5 30.87 -13.68 22.79
CA LEU A 5 30.70 -12.85 21.61
C LEU A 5 29.69 -13.45 20.62
N LEU A 6 29.71 -14.77 20.43
CA LEU A 6 28.74 -15.47 19.59
C LEU A 6 27.31 -15.38 20.15
N PHE A 7 27.13 -15.56 21.46
CA PHE A 7 25.82 -15.37 22.09
C PHE A 7 25.32 -13.93 21.99
N ALA A 8 26.18 -12.93 22.18
CA ALA A 8 25.81 -11.53 22.01
C ALA A 8 25.39 -11.21 20.57
N PHE A 9 26.09 -11.76 19.57
CA PHE A 9 25.77 -11.57 18.15
C PHE A 9 24.45 -12.26 17.75
N CYS A 10 24.19 -13.47 18.27
CA CYS A 10 22.92 -14.17 18.06
C CYS A 10 21.73 -13.42 18.69
N LEU A 11 21.90 -12.85 19.88
CA LEU A 11 20.86 -12.06 20.55
C LEU A 11 20.56 -10.75 19.81
N LEU A 12 21.58 -10.10 19.23
CA LEU A 12 21.41 -8.91 18.41
C LEU A 12 20.72 -9.21 17.07
N GLY A 13 21.08 -10.33 16.42
CA GLY A 13 20.44 -10.77 15.18
C GLY A 13 18.96 -11.14 15.35
N ALA A 14 18.60 -11.76 16.49
CA ALA A 14 17.22 -12.10 16.81
C ALA A 14 16.33 -10.87 17.06
N TRP A 15 16.90 -9.76 17.56
CA TRP A 15 16.15 -8.52 17.80
C TRP A 15 15.85 -7.77 16.50
N ALA A 16 16.79 -7.80 15.53
CA ALA A 16 16.63 -7.11 14.26
C ALA A 16 15.51 -7.70 13.37
N GLY A 17 15.20 -8.99 13.50
CA GLY A 17 14.15 -9.66 12.72
C GLY A 17 12.72 -9.44 13.20
N LEU A 18 12.51 -8.81 14.37
CA LEU A 18 11.17 -8.57 14.94
C LEU A 18 10.60 -7.18 14.61
N ALA A 19 11.41 -6.32 14.00
CA ALA A 19 11.01 -4.95 13.63
C ALA A 19 10.52 -4.84 12.17
N GLU A 20 10.46 -5.95 11.44
CA GLU A 20 9.98 -5.95 10.06
C GLU A 20 8.45 -5.89 10.07
N GLY A 21 7.90 -4.72 9.76
CA GLY A 21 6.46 -4.53 9.61
C GLY A 21 5.97 -5.12 8.30
N VAL A 22 4.68 -5.47 8.24
CA VAL A 22 4.07 -5.99 7.02
C VAL A 22 4.11 -4.94 5.91
N THR A 23 4.53 -5.36 4.72
CA THR A 23 4.49 -4.56 3.51
C THR A 23 3.53 -5.16 2.49
N VAL A 24 3.01 -4.32 1.61
CA VAL A 24 2.11 -4.66 0.51
C VAL A 24 2.87 -4.46 -0.79
N GLN A 25 2.98 -5.53 -1.57
CA GLN A 25 3.63 -5.58 -2.86
C GLN A 25 2.59 -5.64 -3.99
N ASP A 26 2.72 -4.73 -4.94
CA ASP A 26 1.90 -4.67 -6.15
C ASP A 26 2.80 -4.38 -7.36
N GLY A 27 3.16 -5.43 -8.10
CA GLY A 27 4.17 -5.36 -9.15
C GLY A 27 5.52 -4.90 -8.60
N ASP A 28 6.03 -3.80 -9.16
CA ASP A 28 7.31 -3.19 -8.76
C ASP A 28 7.20 -2.27 -7.54
N PHE A 29 5.98 -2.03 -7.05
CA PHE A 29 5.76 -1.21 -5.86
C PHE A 29 5.73 -2.05 -4.59
N SER A 30 6.38 -1.54 -3.55
CA SER A 30 6.29 -2.07 -2.19
C SER A 30 6.04 -0.91 -1.24
N PHE A 31 4.95 -1.01 -0.47
CA PHE A 31 4.53 0.01 0.50
C PHE A 31 4.37 -0.61 1.88
N SER A 32 4.67 0.14 2.94
CA SER A 32 4.28 -0.31 4.28
C SER A 32 2.76 -0.43 4.38
N LEU A 33 2.26 -1.43 5.11
CA LEU A 33 0.82 -1.56 5.37
C LEU A 33 0.25 -0.30 6.04
N GLU A 34 1.05 0.38 6.86
CA GLU A 34 0.71 1.66 7.49
C GLU A 34 0.51 2.80 6.48
N SER A 35 1.30 2.85 5.41
CA SER A 35 1.09 3.81 4.32
C SER A 35 -0.18 3.48 3.53
N VAL A 36 -0.46 2.21 3.26
CA VAL A 36 -1.66 1.76 2.55
C VAL A 36 -2.93 2.06 3.36
N LYS A 37 -2.91 1.84 4.68
CA LYS A 37 -4.01 2.18 5.60
C LYS A 37 -4.46 3.64 5.49
N LYS A 38 -3.56 4.57 5.13
CA LYS A 38 -3.89 6.01 4.94
C LYS A 38 -4.82 6.27 3.76
N LEU A 39 -4.99 5.33 2.83
CA LEU A 39 -5.98 5.43 1.75
C LEU A 39 -7.42 5.33 2.27
N LYS A 40 -7.62 4.67 3.42
CA LYS A 40 -8.94 4.47 4.01
C LYS A 40 -9.62 5.81 4.28
N GLY A 41 -10.79 6.02 3.68
CA GLY A 41 -11.60 7.21 3.91
C GLY A 41 -11.14 8.46 3.15
N LEU A 42 -10.22 8.34 2.18
CA LEU A 42 -9.89 9.43 1.26
C LEU A 42 -10.95 9.66 0.17
N ARG A 43 -11.88 8.72 -0.01
CA ARG A 43 -13.11 8.96 -0.76
C ARG A 43 -13.95 10.01 -0.03
N GLU A 44 -13.95 11.23 -0.55
CA GLU A 44 -14.89 12.26 -0.10
C GLU A 44 -16.34 11.78 -0.29
N PRO A 45 -17.30 12.20 0.55
CA PRO A 45 -18.74 11.92 0.41
C PRO A 45 -19.41 12.56 -0.84
N GLN A 46 -18.71 12.81 -1.94
CA GLN A 46 -19.31 13.23 -3.22
C GLN A 46 -20.10 12.11 -3.93
N GLU A 47 -20.41 11.05 -3.20
CA GLU A 47 -21.22 9.92 -3.63
C GLU A 47 -22.68 10.29 -3.95
N SER A 48 -23.14 11.51 -3.63
CA SER A 48 -24.52 11.92 -3.92
C SER A 48 -24.78 12.43 -5.35
N ARG A 49 -23.76 12.69 -6.20
CA ARG A 49 -24.02 13.20 -7.58
C ARG A 49 -23.16 12.62 -8.70
N ILE A 50 -22.04 11.96 -8.41
CA ILE A 50 -21.04 11.58 -9.45
C ILE A 50 -20.81 10.04 -9.47
N GLY A 51 -21.66 9.24 -8.83
CA GLY A 51 -21.53 7.78 -8.70
C GLY A 51 -21.54 6.96 -10.01
N LYS A 52 -21.44 7.58 -11.19
CA LYS A 52 -21.37 6.91 -12.49
C LYS A 52 -20.22 7.34 -13.40
N PHE A 53 -19.42 8.33 -13.01
CA PHE A 53 -18.31 8.83 -13.85
C PHE A 53 -16.98 8.09 -13.64
N TRP A 54 -16.85 7.33 -12.55
CA TRP A 54 -15.62 6.66 -12.11
C TRP A 54 -15.31 5.37 -12.90
N LYS A 55 -16.28 4.87 -13.68
CA LYS A 55 -16.12 3.70 -14.56
C LYS A 55 -15.86 4.08 -16.02
N LEU A 56 -15.49 5.33 -16.31
CA LEU A 56 -15.02 5.68 -17.64
C LEU A 56 -13.57 5.21 -17.76
N LYS A 57 -13.42 4.02 -18.35
CA LYS A 57 -12.14 3.55 -18.89
C LYS A 57 -11.55 4.71 -19.71
N PRO A 58 -10.35 5.23 -19.39
CA PRO A 58 -9.72 6.24 -20.21
C PRO A 58 -9.66 5.74 -21.65
N MET A 59 -9.99 6.58 -22.63
CA MET A 59 -9.68 6.24 -24.02
C MET A 59 -8.17 6.04 -24.14
N ASP A 60 -7.77 5.00 -24.87
CA ASP A 60 -6.37 4.63 -25.04
C ASP A 60 -5.52 5.86 -25.42
N GLY A 61 -4.59 6.23 -24.54
CA GLY A 61 -3.63 7.31 -24.77
C GLY A 61 -3.75 8.55 -23.87
N GLU A 62 -4.84 8.71 -23.11
CA GLU A 62 -4.96 9.83 -22.17
C GLU A 62 -4.75 9.36 -20.72
N SER A 63 -3.61 9.75 -20.13
CA SER A 63 -3.28 9.47 -18.74
C SER A 63 -4.22 10.26 -17.81
N VAL A 64 -5.42 9.75 -17.59
CA VAL A 64 -6.34 10.29 -16.59
C VAL A 64 -5.78 9.92 -15.22
N VAL A 65 -5.12 10.87 -14.58
CA VAL A 65 -4.66 10.72 -13.19
C VAL A 65 -5.89 10.46 -12.30
N PRO A 66 -5.88 9.38 -11.50
CA PRO A 66 -6.99 9.08 -10.58
C PRO A 66 -7.35 10.26 -9.70
N VAL A 67 -8.64 10.52 -9.46
CA VAL A 67 -9.11 11.64 -8.62
C VAL A 67 -8.48 11.59 -7.22
N LEU A 68 -8.26 10.38 -6.69
CA LEU A 68 -7.57 10.13 -5.42
C LEU A 68 -6.18 10.76 -5.37
N CYS A 69 -5.42 10.74 -6.46
CA CYS A 69 -4.08 11.30 -6.54
C CYS A 69 -4.06 12.84 -6.39
N ASN A 70 -5.19 13.51 -6.66
CA ASN A 70 -5.33 14.95 -6.47
C ASN A 70 -5.83 15.32 -5.06
N ASN A 71 -6.11 14.34 -4.20
CA ASN A 71 -6.53 14.60 -2.83
C ASN A 71 -5.35 15.18 -2.03
N SER A 72 -5.56 16.31 -1.34
CA SER A 72 -4.52 16.96 -0.53
C SER A 72 -4.01 16.13 0.64
N LYS A 73 -4.77 15.10 1.05
CA LYS A 73 -4.42 14.13 2.09
C LYS A 73 -3.87 12.81 1.52
N PHE A 74 -3.67 12.73 0.21
CA PHE A 74 -3.11 11.54 -0.42
C PHE A 74 -1.69 11.25 0.11
N PRO A 75 -1.38 10.00 0.49
CA PRO A 75 -0.08 9.67 1.07
C PRO A 75 1.07 9.87 0.07
N GLU A 76 2.10 10.60 0.52
CA GLU A 76 3.29 10.91 -0.28
C GLU A 76 3.99 9.64 -0.79
N GLU A 77 3.99 8.59 0.04
CA GLU A 77 4.63 7.31 -0.25
C GLU A 77 4.02 6.62 -1.47
N LEU A 78 2.72 6.84 -1.75
CA LEU A 78 2.00 6.20 -2.86
C LEU A 78 1.95 7.08 -4.12
N LYS A 79 2.46 8.32 -4.08
CA LYS A 79 2.48 9.21 -5.26
C LYS A 79 3.14 8.63 -6.50
N PRO A 80 4.16 7.74 -6.41
CA PRO A 80 4.70 7.08 -7.58
C PRO A 80 3.64 6.30 -8.39
N VAL A 81 2.65 5.69 -7.72
CA VAL A 81 1.56 4.94 -8.39
C VAL A 81 0.79 5.83 -9.36
N CYS A 82 0.56 7.10 -8.99
CA CYS A 82 -0.21 8.06 -9.79
C CYS A 82 0.43 8.41 -11.15
N LYS A 83 1.68 8.00 -11.37
CA LYS A 83 2.40 8.20 -12.64
C LYS A 83 2.24 7.02 -13.60
N GLU A 84 1.73 5.90 -13.10
CA GLU A 84 1.56 4.69 -13.90
C GLU A 84 0.29 4.75 -14.77
N PRO A 85 0.32 4.18 -15.98
CA PRO A 85 -0.85 4.16 -16.86
C PRO A 85 -2.02 3.37 -16.26
N ASN A 86 -1.73 2.39 -15.39
CA ASN A 86 -2.72 1.58 -14.66
C ASN A 86 -2.88 2.03 -13.20
N ALA A 87 -2.58 3.31 -12.88
CA ALA A 87 -2.69 3.86 -11.52
C ALA A 87 -4.03 3.59 -10.85
N GLN A 88 -5.14 3.70 -11.59
CA GLN A 88 -6.48 3.44 -11.04
C GLN A 88 -6.63 2.00 -10.55
N GLU A 89 -6.17 1.02 -11.33
CA GLU A 89 -6.29 -0.40 -10.98
C GLU A 89 -5.41 -0.77 -9.78
N ILE A 90 -4.22 -0.18 -9.69
CA ILE A 90 -3.32 -0.36 -8.54
C ILE A 90 -3.97 0.26 -7.29
N LEU A 91 -4.48 1.49 -7.39
CA LEU A 91 -5.13 2.16 -6.26
C LEU A 91 -6.38 1.42 -5.78
N ASP A 92 -7.20 0.87 -6.69
CA ASP A 92 -8.38 0.07 -6.31
C ASP A 92 -7.98 -1.16 -5.47
N ARG A 93 -6.86 -1.83 -5.82
CA ARG A 93 -6.33 -2.97 -5.03
C ARG A 93 -5.79 -2.52 -3.67
N LEU A 94 -5.04 -1.42 -3.64
CA LEU A 94 -4.51 -0.86 -2.39
C LEU A 94 -5.62 -0.36 -1.47
N GLU A 95 -6.69 0.22 -2.02
CA GLU A 95 -7.89 0.62 -1.26
C GLU A 95 -8.59 -0.60 -0.65
N ALA A 96 -8.76 -1.69 -1.40
CA ALA A 96 -9.35 -2.93 -0.87
C ALA A 96 -8.56 -3.48 0.34
N ILE A 97 -7.23 -3.39 0.29
CA ILE A 97 -6.37 -3.76 1.43
C ILE A 97 -6.52 -2.74 2.58
N ALA A 98 -6.63 -1.45 2.29
CA ALA A 98 -6.85 -0.42 3.30
C ALA A 98 -8.22 -0.55 4.00
N GLU A 99 -9.25 -1.07 3.31
CA GLU A 99 -10.56 -1.35 3.89
C GLU A 99 -10.48 -2.46 4.95
N ASP A 100 -9.76 -3.56 4.66
CA ASP A 100 -9.53 -4.70 5.54
C ASP A 100 -8.03 -5.08 5.68
N PRO A 101 -7.26 -4.31 6.47
CA PRO A 101 -5.81 -4.49 6.58
C PRO A 101 -5.42 -5.77 7.34
N ASN A 102 -6.34 -6.35 8.10
CA ASN A 102 -6.10 -7.58 8.87
C ASN A 102 -5.71 -8.73 7.94
N THR A 103 -6.19 -8.74 6.70
CA THR A 103 -5.81 -9.72 5.67
C THR A 103 -4.30 -9.72 5.41
N CYS A 104 -3.64 -8.57 5.47
CA CYS A 104 -2.19 -8.49 5.39
C CYS A 104 -1.49 -8.76 6.72
N GLU A 105 -2.09 -8.43 7.87
CA GLU A 105 -1.50 -8.74 9.17
C GLU A 105 -1.42 -10.26 9.44
N ILE A 106 -2.35 -11.04 8.90
CA ILE A 106 -2.33 -12.52 8.97
C ILE A 106 -1.79 -13.18 7.70
N CYS A 107 -1.28 -12.37 6.75
CA CYS A 107 -0.70 -12.83 5.49
C CYS A 107 -1.58 -13.77 4.68
N ALA A 108 -2.87 -13.42 4.61
CA ALA A 108 -3.87 -14.13 3.82
C ALA A 108 -3.72 -13.89 2.31
N TYR A 109 -3.02 -12.82 1.89
CA TYR A 109 -2.78 -12.50 0.47
C TYR A 109 -1.29 -12.55 0.13
N ALA A 110 -0.99 -13.04 -1.07
CA ALA A 110 0.38 -13.09 -1.62
C ALA A 110 1.00 -11.70 -1.85
N ALA A 111 0.17 -10.65 -1.89
CA ALA A 111 0.64 -9.27 -1.93
C ALA A 111 1.29 -8.84 -0.60
N CYS A 112 1.02 -9.52 0.52
CA CYS A 112 1.52 -9.11 1.83
C CYS A 112 2.83 -9.86 2.13
N THR A 113 3.87 -9.14 2.52
CA THR A 113 5.20 -9.67 2.87
C THR A 113 5.67 -9.09 4.21
N GLY A 114 6.74 -9.64 4.81
CA GLY A 114 7.17 -9.22 6.17
C GLY A 114 6.51 -10.02 7.29
N CYS A 115 6.08 -11.22 6.92
CA CYS A 115 5.64 -12.35 7.72
C CYS A 115 6.29 -13.60 7.09
#